data_AF-A0A957NBX7-F1
#
_entry.id   AF-A0A957NBX7-F1
#
_cell.length_a   1.000
_cell.length_b   1.000
_cell.length_c   1.000
_cell.angle_alpha   90.00
_cell.angle_beta   90.00
_cell.angle_gamma   90.00
#
_symmetry.space_group_name_H-M   'P 1'
#
loop_
_entity.id
_entity.type
_entity.pdbx_description
1 polymer ?
#
loop_
_entity_poly.entity_id
_entity_poly.type
_entity_poly.pdbx_seq_one_letter_code
_entity_poly.pdbx_strand_id
1 'polypeptide(L)'
;RAGRGGVSLDPGFQTLIAQAEGWITGLRLLAHTRPGPDAPADAAADPGQSRRHIVAYLAEEVVQQQPEAVQRFLEQTSILAGLCAPLCDAVTGRSDGQAMLARLHAQDLFITPLDEADRWFRYHQLLADLLRARLAQRASAAELRTLHARASHWYAAQENWEPAIDHAVHAADWEWAADLVTAAYAPLLA
;
A
#
# COMPACT_ATOMS: atom_id res chain seq x y z
N ARG A 1 22.84 21.18 -20.37
CA ARG A 1 21.82 20.12 -20.48
C ARG A 1 22.11 19.14 -19.35
N ALA A 2 21.27 19.14 -18.31
CA ALA A 2 21.57 18.66 -16.96
C ALA A 2 21.89 17.16 -16.89
N GLY A 3 22.90 16.84 -16.06
CA GLY A 3 23.43 15.51 -15.81
C GLY A 3 22.52 14.67 -14.92
N ARG A 4 22.50 13.37 -15.21
CA ARG A 4 21.84 12.32 -14.43
C ARG A 4 22.58 12.17 -13.09
N GLY A 5 21.95 12.54 -11.99
CA GLY A 5 22.41 12.19 -10.64
C GLY A 5 22.08 10.74 -10.34
N GLY A 6 22.85 9.81 -10.92
CA GLY A 6 22.80 8.41 -10.51
C GLY A 6 23.50 8.27 -9.17
N VAL A 7 22.77 7.90 -8.13
CA VAL A 7 23.38 7.46 -6.87
C VAL A 7 24.15 6.17 -7.17
N SER A 8 25.48 6.24 -7.19
CA SER A 8 26.35 5.08 -7.40
C SER A 8 26.30 4.21 -6.15
N LEU A 9 25.51 3.15 -6.18
CA LEU A 9 25.44 2.16 -5.12
C LEU A 9 26.68 1.25 -5.19
N ASP A 10 27.37 1.09 -4.05
CA ASP A 10 28.59 0.29 -3.87
C ASP A 10 28.43 -1.16 -4.43
N PRO A 11 29.40 -1.72 -5.18
CA PRO A 11 29.39 -3.11 -5.63
C PRO A 11 29.10 -4.15 -4.52
N GLY A 12 29.51 -3.88 -3.27
CA GLY A 12 29.17 -4.73 -2.12
C GLY A 12 27.68 -4.75 -1.79
N PHE A 13 26.99 -3.62 -2.02
CA PHE A 13 25.54 -3.47 -1.83
C PHE A 13 24.73 -4.23 -2.88
N GLN A 14 25.19 -4.24 -4.14
CA GLN A 14 24.57 -5.04 -5.20
C GLN A 14 24.69 -6.54 -4.93
N THR A 15 25.83 -6.98 -4.38
CA THR A 15 26.07 -8.38 -4.03
C THR A 15 25.23 -8.82 -2.82
N LEU A 16 25.04 -7.93 -1.85
CA LEU A 16 24.16 -8.16 -0.68
C LEU A 16 22.67 -8.15 -1.04
N ILE A 17 22.24 -7.31 -1.99
CA ILE A 17 20.86 -7.32 -2.52
C ILE A 17 20.57 -8.59 -3.30
N ALA A 18 21.53 -9.10 -4.08
CA ALA A 18 21.35 -10.30 -4.87
C ALA A 18 21.36 -11.60 -4.02
N GLN A 19 21.99 -11.58 -2.85
CA GLN A 19 22.05 -12.73 -1.93
C GLN A 19 20.93 -12.74 -0.87
N ALA A 20 20.30 -11.60 -0.60
CA ALA A 20 19.22 -11.51 0.35
C ALA A 20 17.88 -11.40 -0.38
N GLU A 21 17.11 -12.50 -0.35
CA GLU A 21 15.65 -12.52 -0.47
C GLU A 21 14.98 -11.71 0.68
N GLY A 22 15.57 -10.57 1.08
CA GLY A 22 15.41 -9.85 2.35
C GLY A 22 15.81 -8.37 2.25
N TRP A 23 15.34 -7.72 1.19
CA TRP A 23 15.48 -6.30 0.85
C TRP A 23 14.87 -5.35 1.90
N ILE A 24 13.94 -5.83 2.75
CA ILE A 24 13.55 -5.16 4.02
C ILE A 24 14.76 -4.97 4.94
N THR A 25 15.69 -5.92 5.02
CA THR A 25 16.91 -5.77 5.83
C THR A 25 17.82 -4.71 5.23
N GLY A 26 17.93 -4.64 3.89
CA GLY A 26 18.65 -3.56 3.21
C GLY A 26 18.03 -2.18 3.46
N LEU A 27 16.70 -2.08 3.43
CA LEU A 27 15.96 -0.86 3.75
C LEU A 27 16.04 -0.49 5.24
N ARG A 28 15.94 -1.48 6.15
CA ARG A 28 16.13 -1.27 7.59
C ARG A 28 17.56 -0.82 7.87
N LEU A 29 18.59 -1.42 7.28
CA LEU A 29 19.97 -0.96 7.44
C LEU A 29 20.16 0.45 6.88
N LEU A 30 19.66 0.75 5.68
CA LEU A 30 19.75 2.10 5.10
C LEU A 30 19.00 3.15 5.92
N ALA A 31 17.86 2.81 6.52
CA ALA A 31 17.13 3.70 7.43
C ALA A 31 17.94 4.00 8.70
N HIS A 32 18.82 3.10 9.13
CA HIS A 32 19.66 3.24 10.34
C HIS A 32 21.09 3.74 10.04
N THR A 33 21.54 3.76 8.79
CA THR A 33 22.86 4.31 8.44
C THR A 33 22.89 5.83 8.58
N ARG A 34 23.81 6.35 9.41
CA ARG A 34 24.11 7.79 9.50
C ARG A 34 24.74 8.28 8.19
N PRO A 35 24.42 9.50 7.72
CA PRO A 35 25.15 10.11 6.62
C PRO A 35 26.65 10.14 6.95
N GLY A 36 27.49 9.76 5.99
CA GLY A 36 28.94 9.86 6.14
C GLY A 36 29.41 11.32 6.19
N PRO A 37 30.67 11.57 6.60
CA PRO A 37 31.23 12.93 6.71
C PRO A 37 31.27 13.70 5.38
N ASP A 38 31.19 13.01 4.24
CA ASP A 38 31.20 13.60 2.89
C ASP A 38 29.81 13.73 2.23
N ALA A 39 28.73 13.62 3.01
CA ALA A 39 27.38 13.77 2.46
C ALA A 39 27.13 15.21 1.96
N PRO A 40 26.42 15.39 0.82
CA PRO A 40 26.06 16.71 0.33
C PRO A 40 25.28 17.50 1.40
N ALA A 41 25.47 18.82 1.46
CA ALA A 41 24.96 19.69 2.53
C ALA A 41 23.44 19.53 2.77
N ASP A 42 22.66 19.26 1.73
CA ASP A 42 21.21 19.00 1.83
C ASP A 42 20.88 17.68 2.56
N ALA A 43 21.69 16.64 2.38
CA ALA A 43 21.55 15.36 3.09
C ALA A 43 22.07 15.42 4.53
N ALA A 44 23.00 16.32 4.82
CA ALA A 44 23.44 16.65 6.18
C ALA A 44 22.42 17.56 6.91
N ALA A 45 21.70 18.42 6.18
CA ALA A 45 20.68 19.31 6.73
C ALA A 45 19.38 18.58 7.11
N ASP A 46 18.92 17.63 6.28
CA ASP A 46 17.81 16.73 6.64
C ASP A 46 18.08 15.27 6.22
N PRO A 47 18.77 14.50 7.08
CA PRO A 47 19.02 13.09 6.88
C PRO A 47 17.73 12.26 6.79
N GLY A 48 16.64 12.71 7.42
CA GLY A 48 15.36 12.01 7.46
C GLY A 48 14.64 12.07 6.12
N GLN A 49 14.62 13.23 5.48
CA GLN A 49 14.01 13.42 4.16
C GLN A 49 14.76 12.65 3.07
N SER A 50 16.10 12.67 3.10
CA SER A 50 16.94 11.91 2.16
C SER A 50 16.68 10.41 2.27
N ARG A 51 16.57 9.87 3.49
CA ARG A 51 16.23 8.46 3.73
C ARG A 51 14.82 8.12 3.24
N ARG A 52 13.83 8.98 3.52
CA ARG A 52 12.45 8.77 3.05
C ARG A 52 12.36 8.72 1.53
N HIS A 53 13.13 9.56 0.82
CA HIS A 53 13.23 9.50 -0.64
C HIS A 53 13.87 8.21 -1.15
N ILE A 54 14.94 7.73 -0.52
CA ILE A 54 15.58 6.45 -0.90
C ILE A 54 14.61 5.28 -0.71
N VAL A 55 13.89 5.25 0.43
CA VAL A 55 12.90 4.19 0.70
C VAL A 55 11.73 4.24 -0.30
N ALA A 56 11.24 5.44 -0.66
CA ALA A 56 10.18 5.61 -1.66
C ALA A 56 10.63 5.17 -3.06
N TYR A 57 11.84 5.55 -3.47
CA TYR A 57 12.42 5.10 -4.74
C TYR A 57 12.56 3.57 -4.80
N LEU A 58 13.08 2.95 -3.74
CA LEU A 58 13.25 1.50 -3.70
C LEU A 58 11.91 0.76 -3.67
N ALA A 59 10.91 1.29 -2.96
CA ALA A 59 9.56 0.74 -2.99
C ALA A 59 8.95 0.82 -4.40
N GLU A 60 9.15 1.93 -5.11
CA GLU A 60 8.74 2.09 -6.51
C GLU A 60 9.36 1.02 -7.41
N GLU A 61 10.69 0.86 -7.35
CA GLU A 61 11.42 -0.14 -8.13
C GLU A 61 10.91 -1.56 -7.85
N VAL A 62 10.72 -1.92 -6.58
CA VAL A 62 10.21 -3.25 -6.22
C VAL A 62 8.82 -3.50 -6.79
N VAL A 63 7.92 -2.51 -6.71
CA VAL A 63 6.58 -2.63 -7.31
C VAL A 63 6.70 -2.77 -8.83
N GLN A 64 7.55 -1.98 -9.49
CA GLN A 64 7.73 -2.05 -10.95
C GLN A 64 8.30 -3.39 -11.44
N GLN A 65 9.11 -4.08 -10.64
CA GLN A 65 9.64 -5.41 -10.96
C GLN A 65 8.62 -6.54 -10.79
N GLN A 66 7.47 -6.29 -10.16
CA GLN A 66 6.43 -7.31 -10.00
C GLN A 66 5.69 -7.59 -11.33
N PRO A 67 5.13 -8.79 -11.51
CA PRO A 67 4.23 -9.04 -12.63
C PRO A 67 3.04 -8.07 -12.64
N GLU A 68 2.54 -7.69 -13.82
CA GLU A 68 1.45 -6.70 -13.97
C GLU A 68 0.21 -7.04 -13.12
N ALA A 69 -0.11 -8.33 -13.01
CA ALA A 69 -1.23 -8.80 -12.18
C ALA A 69 -1.04 -8.47 -10.68
N VAL A 70 0.19 -8.57 -10.16
CA VAL A 70 0.52 -8.23 -8.78
C VAL A 70 0.54 -6.73 -8.59
N GLN A 71 1.09 -5.97 -9.54
CA GLN A 71 1.05 -4.50 -9.51
C GLN A 71 -0.38 -3.99 -9.45
N ARG A 72 -1.27 -4.50 -10.32
CA ARG A 72 -2.69 -4.14 -10.29
C ARG A 72 -3.35 -4.49 -8.96
N PHE A 73 -3.06 -5.67 -8.41
CA PHE A 73 -3.59 -6.05 -7.10
C PHE A 73 -3.18 -5.05 -6.02
N LEU A 74 -1.88 -4.78 -5.88
CA LEU A 74 -1.32 -3.83 -4.91
C LEU A 74 -1.94 -2.42 -5.07
N GLU A 75 -2.02 -1.92 -6.31
CA GLU A 75 -2.62 -0.63 -6.61
C GLU A 75 -4.10 -0.60 -6.19
N GLN A 76 -4.91 -1.58 -6.60
CA GLN A 76 -6.36 -1.60 -6.34
C GLN A 76 -6.70 -1.77 -4.85
N THR A 77 -5.95 -2.57 -4.11
CA THR A 77 -6.19 -2.80 -2.68
C THR A 77 -5.56 -1.71 -1.79
N SER A 78 -4.77 -0.79 -2.35
CA SER A 78 -4.15 0.31 -1.59
C SER A 78 -5.14 1.32 -0.98
N ILE A 79 -6.39 1.30 -1.45
CA ILE A 79 -7.49 2.10 -0.88
C ILE A 79 -7.95 1.58 0.48
N LEU A 80 -7.56 0.36 0.86
CA LEU A 80 -8.00 -0.31 2.08
C LEU A 80 -7.03 -0.04 3.24
N ALA A 81 -7.58 0.22 4.43
CA ALA A 81 -6.79 0.40 5.65
C ALA A 81 -6.31 -0.94 6.25
N GLY A 82 -6.99 -2.04 5.91
CA GLY A 82 -6.66 -3.41 6.29
C GLY A 82 -7.06 -4.37 5.18
N LEU A 83 -6.27 -5.41 5.00
CA LEU A 83 -6.36 -6.37 3.91
C LEU A 83 -6.71 -7.73 4.50
N CYS A 84 -7.82 -8.32 4.08
CA CYS A 84 -8.07 -9.75 4.24
C CYS A 84 -8.49 -10.31 2.88
N ALA A 85 -8.29 -11.61 2.67
CA ALA A 85 -8.52 -12.23 1.37
C ALA A 85 -9.94 -11.98 0.81
N PRO A 86 -11.04 -12.18 1.59
CA PRO A 86 -12.38 -11.95 1.07
C PRO A 86 -12.66 -10.50 0.66
N LEU A 87 -12.10 -9.53 1.40
CA LEU A 87 -12.22 -8.11 1.06
C LEU A 87 -11.41 -7.76 -0.19
N CYS A 88 -10.19 -8.29 -0.31
CA CYS A 88 -9.36 -8.07 -1.50
C CYS A 88 -10.04 -8.63 -2.75
N ASP A 89 -10.62 -9.83 -2.65
CA ASP A 89 -11.39 -10.45 -3.73
C ASP A 89 -12.62 -9.61 -4.12
N ALA A 90 -13.39 -9.14 -3.13
CA ALA A 90 -14.55 -8.30 -3.36
C ALA A 90 -14.20 -6.99 -4.10
N VAL A 91 -13.12 -6.32 -3.71
CA VAL A 91 -12.70 -5.05 -4.30
C VAL A 91 -12.13 -5.24 -5.70
N THR A 92 -11.21 -6.18 -5.86
CA THR A 92 -10.51 -6.42 -7.12
C THR A 92 -11.35 -7.20 -8.15
N GLY A 93 -12.41 -7.87 -7.70
CA GLY A 93 -13.20 -8.81 -8.52
C GLY A 93 -12.46 -10.11 -8.81
N ARG A 94 -11.46 -10.44 -7.99
CA ARG A 94 -10.65 -11.67 -8.10
C ARG A 94 -11.19 -12.74 -7.16
N SER A 95 -10.57 -13.92 -7.21
CA SER A 95 -10.87 -15.06 -6.34
C SER A 95 -9.60 -15.72 -5.79
N ASP A 96 -8.47 -15.05 -5.90
CA ASP A 96 -7.14 -15.56 -5.51
C ASP A 96 -6.46 -14.67 -4.47
N GLY A 97 -7.23 -13.83 -3.77
CA GLY A 97 -6.74 -12.90 -2.75
C GLY A 97 -5.94 -13.58 -1.65
N GLN A 98 -6.35 -14.78 -1.22
CA GLN A 98 -5.60 -15.56 -0.22
C GLN A 98 -4.20 -15.95 -0.73
N ALA A 99 -4.12 -16.47 -1.96
CA ALA A 99 -2.85 -16.86 -2.57
C ALA A 99 -1.96 -15.62 -2.82
N MET A 100 -2.58 -14.51 -3.21
CA MET A 100 -1.89 -13.24 -3.41
C MET A 100 -1.31 -12.70 -2.10
N LEU A 101 -2.10 -12.60 -1.04
CA LEU A 101 -1.64 -12.12 0.27
C LEU A 101 -0.55 -13.03 0.85
N ALA A 102 -0.71 -14.36 0.74
CA ALA A 102 0.31 -15.31 1.18
C ALA A 102 1.64 -15.12 0.41
N ARG A 103 1.56 -14.91 -0.92
CA ARG A 103 2.74 -14.58 -1.73
C ARG A 103 3.37 -13.27 -1.32
N LEU A 104 2.57 -12.21 -1.11
CA LEU A 104 3.08 -10.90 -0.69
C LEU A 104 3.78 -10.99 0.67
N HIS A 105 3.23 -11.79 1.59
CA HIS A 105 3.80 -12.00 2.91
C HIS A 105 5.11 -12.78 2.83
N ALA A 106 5.15 -13.88 2.06
CA ALA A 106 6.35 -14.69 1.86
C ALA A 106 7.48 -13.93 1.13
N GLN A 107 7.14 -12.91 0.33
CA GLN A 107 8.10 -12.07 -0.38
C GLN A 107 8.50 -10.81 0.40
N ASP A 108 8.04 -10.68 1.65
CA ASP A 108 8.29 -9.51 2.49
C ASP A 108 7.87 -8.18 1.81
N LEU A 109 6.78 -8.19 1.02
CA LEU A 109 6.30 -7.03 0.24
C LEU A 109 5.57 -5.98 1.09
N PHE A 110 6.23 -5.53 2.16
CA PHE A 110 5.80 -4.49 3.11
C PHE A 110 4.36 -4.66 3.64
N ILE A 111 3.89 -5.89 3.74
CA ILE A 111 2.66 -6.17 4.47
C ILE A 111 3.00 -6.70 5.86
N THR A 112 2.36 -6.12 6.87
CA THR A 112 2.51 -6.54 8.27
C THR A 112 1.20 -7.21 8.70
N PRO A 113 1.25 -8.39 9.34
CA PRO A 113 0.06 -9.00 9.91
C PRO A 113 -0.51 -8.13 11.04
N LEU A 114 -1.83 -8.07 11.14
CA LEU A 114 -2.60 -7.36 12.17
C LEU A 114 -3.17 -8.32 13.22
N ASP A 115 -3.21 -9.62 12.94
CA ASP A 115 -3.67 -10.67 13.84
C ASP A 115 -2.70 -11.86 13.88
N GLU A 116 -2.74 -12.62 14.97
CA GLU A 116 -1.89 -13.82 15.14
C GLU A 116 -2.25 -14.96 14.17
N ALA A 117 -3.42 -14.86 13.53
CA ALA A 117 -3.93 -15.84 12.57
C ALA A 117 -3.53 -15.51 11.12
N ASP A 118 -2.77 -14.44 10.87
CA ASP A 118 -2.35 -13.97 9.54
C ASP A 118 -3.51 -13.87 8.54
N ARG A 119 -4.67 -13.40 9.00
CA ARG A 119 -5.87 -13.18 8.16
C ARG A 119 -6.01 -11.73 7.76
N TRP A 120 -5.52 -10.83 8.60
CA TRP A 120 -5.53 -9.40 8.37
C TRP A 120 -4.11 -8.88 8.21
N PHE A 121 -3.89 -8.10 7.17
CA PHE A 121 -2.62 -7.45 6.88
C PHE A 121 -2.81 -5.96 6.70
N ARG A 122 -1.72 -5.22 6.78
CA ARG A 122 -1.70 -3.80 6.42
C ARG A 122 -0.45 -3.49 5.60
N TYR A 123 -0.59 -2.67 4.58
CA TYR A 123 0.56 -2.07 3.92
C TYR A 123 1.31 -1.14 4.86
N HIS A 124 2.63 -1.16 4.81
CA HIS A 124 3.41 -0.08 5.40
C HIS A 124 2.99 1.27 4.79
N GLN A 125 2.81 2.32 5.62
CA GLN A 125 2.21 3.59 5.21
C GLN A 125 2.84 4.19 3.95
N LEU A 126 4.17 4.18 3.86
CA LEU A 126 4.90 4.73 2.71
C LEU A 126 4.59 3.97 1.41
N LEU A 127 4.46 2.63 1.46
CA LEU A 127 4.04 1.85 0.31
C LEU A 127 2.59 2.17 -0.05
N ALA A 128 1.71 2.28 0.94
CA ALA A 128 0.30 2.60 0.71
C ALA A 128 0.15 3.96 -0.01
N ASP A 129 0.86 4.99 0.45
CA ASP A 129 0.85 6.32 -0.18
C ASP A 129 1.34 6.27 -1.64
N LEU A 130 2.42 5.52 -1.90
CA LEU A 130 2.96 5.31 -3.24
C LEU A 130 1.95 4.60 -4.15
N LEU A 131 1.35 3.50 -3.69
CA LEU A 131 0.38 2.72 -4.45
C LEU A 131 -0.88 3.53 -4.76
N ARG A 132 -1.37 4.33 -3.81
CA ARG A 132 -2.52 5.24 -4.05
C ARG A 132 -2.19 6.32 -5.07
N ALA A 133 -0.99 6.90 -5.02
CA ALA A 133 -0.54 7.88 -6.02
C ALA A 133 -0.47 7.27 -7.41
N ARG A 134 0.03 6.03 -7.54
CA ARG A 134 0.03 5.28 -8.80
C ARG A 134 -1.38 4.97 -9.29
N LEU A 135 -2.24 4.48 -8.40
CA LEU A 135 -3.64 4.19 -8.74
C LEU A 135 -4.35 5.45 -9.25
N ALA A 136 -4.18 6.60 -8.59
CA ALA A 136 -4.78 7.86 -9.00
C ALA A 136 -4.30 8.37 -10.37
N GLN A 137 -3.07 8.04 -10.77
CA GLN A 137 -2.53 8.41 -12.09
C GLN A 137 -3.02 7.47 -13.20
N ARG A 138 -3.25 6.18 -12.88
CA ARG A 138 -3.53 5.13 -13.86
C ARG A 138 -5.01 4.83 -14.03
N ALA A 139 -5.77 4.85 -12.94
CA ALA A 139 -7.18 4.52 -12.93
C ALA A 139 -8.03 5.73 -13.31
N SER A 140 -9.06 5.48 -14.10
CA SER A 140 -10.11 6.47 -14.34
C SER A 140 -10.89 6.75 -13.04
N ALA A 141 -11.51 7.92 -12.98
CA ALA A 141 -12.39 8.27 -11.86
C ALA A 141 -13.55 7.26 -11.69
N ALA A 142 -14.01 6.64 -12.78
CA ALA A 142 -15.05 5.61 -12.73
C ALA A 142 -14.55 4.30 -12.09
N GLU A 143 -13.33 3.88 -12.41
CA GLU A 143 -12.70 2.70 -11.79
C GLU A 143 -12.47 2.92 -10.30
N LEU A 144 -11.94 4.09 -9.90
CA LEU A 144 -11.77 4.45 -8.48
C LEU A 144 -13.09 4.38 -7.72
N ARG A 145 -14.15 4.99 -8.25
CA ARG A 145 -15.49 4.92 -7.63
C ARG A 145 -15.97 3.48 -7.51
N THR A 146 -15.72 2.64 -8.52
CA THR A 146 -16.11 1.23 -8.49
C THR A 146 -15.38 0.45 -7.40
N LEU A 147 -14.08 0.68 -7.21
CA LEU A 147 -13.30 0.03 -6.15
C LEU A 147 -13.82 0.43 -4.76
N HIS A 148 -14.07 1.72 -4.56
CA HIS A 148 -14.64 2.23 -3.30
C HIS A 148 -16.06 1.70 -3.06
N ALA A 149 -16.93 1.65 -4.07
CA ALA A 149 -18.28 1.10 -3.93
C ALA A 149 -18.25 -0.38 -3.52
N ARG A 150 -17.38 -1.19 -4.12
CA ARG A 150 -17.21 -2.60 -3.75
C ARG A 150 -16.72 -2.77 -2.31
N ALA A 151 -15.75 -1.95 -1.89
CA ALA A 151 -15.27 -1.94 -0.50
C ALA A 151 -16.41 -1.57 0.46
N SER A 152 -17.18 -0.53 0.14
CA SER A 152 -18.32 -0.08 0.94
C SER A 152 -19.36 -1.19 1.15
N HIS A 153 -19.81 -1.82 0.07
CA HIS A 153 -20.78 -2.92 0.16
C HIS A 153 -20.26 -4.11 0.95
N TRP A 154 -18.98 -4.46 0.80
CA TRP A 154 -18.38 -5.53 1.58
C TRP A 154 -18.38 -5.20 3.07
N TYR A 155 -17.93 -3.99 3.46
CA TYR A 155 -17.93 -3.58 4.87
C TYR A 155 -19.34 -3.51 5.47
N ALA A 156 -20.33 -3.03 4.71
CA ALA A 156 -21.72 -2.99 5.12
C ALA A 156 -22.29 -4.40 5.38
N ALA A 157 -21.97 -5.38 4.54
CA ALA A 157 -22.39 -6.77 4.73
C ALA A 157 -21.79 -7.41 6.01
N GLN A 158 -20.66 -6.87 6.48
CA GLN A 158 -20.02 -7.27 7.73
C GLN A 158 -20.44 -6.38 8.93
N GLU A 159 -21.47 -5.54 8.76
CA GLU A 159 -21.96 -4.57 9.74
C GLU A 159 -20.89 -3.60 10.27
N ASN A 160 -19.83 -3.38 9.47
CA ASN A 160 -18.75 -2.47 9.81
C ASN A 160 -19.01 -1.09 9.18
N TRP A 161 -19.83 -0.30 9.87
CA TRP A 161 -20.45 0.91 9.31
C TRP A 161 -19.48 2.05 8.98
N GLU A 162 -18.51 2.31 9.85
CA GLU A 162 -17.56 3.43 9.67
C GLU A 162 -16.79 3.35 8.34
N PRO A 163 -16.05 2.26 8.03
CA PRO A 163 -15.39 2.14 6.73
C PRO A 163 -16.39 1.98 5.58
N ALA A 164 -17.58 1.40 5.80
CA ALA A 164 -18.59 1.31 4.76
C ALA A 164 -19.03 2.70 4.28
N ILE A 165 -19.28 3.62 5.21
CA ILE A 165 -19.69 5.00 4.93
C ILE A 165 -18.53 5.77 4.28
N ASP A 166 -17.31 5.68 4.81
CA ASP A 166 -16.14 6.36 4.26
C ASP A 166 -15.89 5.98 2.79
N HIS A 167 -15.96 4.67 2.50
CA HIS A 167 -15.84 4.19 1.13
C HIS A 167 -17.02 4.61 0.24
N ALA A 168 -18.26 4.69 0.75
CA ALA A 168 -19.40 5.20 -0.02
C ALA A 168 -19.22 6.67 -0.42
N VAL A 169 -18.72 7.49 0.50
CA VAL A 169 -18.39 8.91 0.24
C VAL A 169 -17.30 9.03 -0.81
N HIS A 170 -16.23 8.25 -0.72
CA HIS A 170 -15.17 8.22 -1.73
C HIS A 170 -15.65 7.68 -3.10
N ALA A 171 -16.67 6.81 -3.11
CA ALA A 171 -17.36 6.38 -4.33
C ALA A 171 -18.30 7.45 -4.91
N ALA A 172 -18.54 8.55 -4.19
CA ALA A 172 -19.56 9.55 -4.47
C ALA A 172 -20.98 8.96 -4.58
N ASP A 173 -21.24 7.87 -3.84
CA ASP A 173 -22.55 7.23 -3.74
C ASP A 173 -23.29 7.77 -2.51
N TRP A 174 -23.84 8.97 -2.66
CA TRP A 174 -24.45 9.72 -1.56
C TRP A 174 -25.74 9.09 -1.03
N GLU A 175 -26.49 8.43 -1.91
CA GLU A 175 -27.72 7.72 -1.54
C GLU A 175 -27.37 6.52 -0.67
N TRP A 176 -26.43 5.69 -1.11
CA TRP A 176 -25.94 4.56 -0.32
C TRP A 176 -25.30 5.00 1.00
N ALA A 177 -24.51 6.07 1.01
CA ALA A 177 -23.92 6.61 2.24
C ALA A 177 -25.00 7.04 3.27
N ALA A 178 -26.08 7.66 2.81
CA ALA A 178 -27.19 8.07 3.68
C ALA A 178 -27.95 6.86 4.25
N ASP A 179 -28.16 5.83 3.43
CA ASP A 179 -28.78 4.57 3.86
C ASP A 179 -27.93 3.87 4.93
N LEU A 180 -26.61 3.82 4.75
CA LEU A 180 -25.67 3.24 5.71
C LEU A 180 -25.66 3.98 7.05
N VAL A 181 -25.68 5.32 7.03
CA VAL A 181 -25.81 6.13 8.25
C VAL A 181 -27.11 5.78 8.96
N THR A 182 -28.23 5.74 8.23
CA THR A 182 -29.53 5.38 8.81
C THR A 182 -29.51 3.98 9.45
N ALA A 183 -28.95 3.00 8.75
CA ALA A 183 -28.82 1.63 9.24
C ALA A 183 -27.93 1.54 10.49
N ALA A 184 -26.83 2.28 10.55
CA ALA A 184 -25.90 2.28 11.67
C ALA A 184 -26.53 2.84 12.97
N TYR A 185 -27.45 3.81 12.86
CA TYR A 185 -28.12 4.44 14.01
C TYR A 185 -29.48 3.83 14.35
N ALA A 186 -30.05 2.96 13.50
CA ALA A 186 -31.34 2.31 13.75
C ALA A 186 -31.43 1.60 15.12
N PRO A 187 -30.39 0.87 15.61
CA PRO A 187 -30.43 0.23 16.92
C PRO A 187 -30.42 1.21 18.11
N LEU A 188 -30.00 2.47 17.90
CA LEU A 188 -29.97 3.52 18.94
C LEU A 188 -31.30 4.28 19.03
N LEU A 189 -32.15 4.18 18.00
CA LEU A 189 -33.45 4.84 17.91
C LEU A 189 -34.63 3.91 18.25
N ALA A 190 -34.37 2.62 18.49
CA ALA A 190 -35.33 1.59 18.87
C ALA A 190 -35.32 1.34 20.38
#